data_AF-A0A5Q4F8B5-F1
#
_entry.id   AF-A0A5Q4F8B5-F1
#
_cell.length_a   1.000
_cell.length_b   1.000
_cell.length_c   1.000
_cell.angle_alpha   90.00
_cell.angle_beta   90.00
_cell.angle_gamma   90.00
#
_symmetry.space_group_name_H-M   'P 1'
#
loop_
_entity.id
_entity.type
_entity.pdbx_description
1 polymer ?
#
loop_
_entity_poly.entity_id
_entity_poly.type
_entity_poly.pdbx_seq_one_letter_code
_entity_poly.pdbx_strand_id
1 'polypeptide(L)'
;MIRIATFHTSSKIYYVMKKNDYSIWALAVVLLLSSILANPAFLQASAPDMNTAVAPESQPSRDQPMRTREIIEKGTFVEITGSLRHMGGEWFLAADQVLHQLYTAPPELREEWGVPMEANKQAAVTGFFYSPEGDPAGVIAVSTINLDGKEFRFREDDGTPRWRGRGAGTTPGDGTRSGRGPGS
;
A
#
# COMPACT_ATOMS: atom_id res chain seq x y z
N MET A 1 45.43 -13.09 -33.01
CA MET A 1 44.18 -12.77 -33.74
C MET A 1 43.15 -13.82 -33.39
N ILE A 2 42.14 -13.49 -32.58
CA ILE A 2 41.11 -14.44 -32.13
C ILE A 2 39.76 -13.90 -32.63
N ARG A 3 39.04 -14.70 -33.44
CA ARG A 3 37.69 -14.39 -33.91
C ARG A 3 36.70 -15.03 -32.95
N ILE A 4 35.88 -14.21 -32.30
CA ILE A 4 34.76 -14.65 -31.47
C ILE A 4 33.52 -14.68 -32.38
N ALA A 5 32.91 -15.87 -32.50
CA ALA A 5 31.69 -16.07 -33.29
C ALA A 5 30.46 -15.77 -32.44
N THR A 6 29.63 -14.84 -32.90
CA THR A 6 28.35 -14.48 -32.29
C THR A 6 27.27 -15.45 -32.74
N PHE A 7 26.65 -16.19 -31.82
CA PHE A 7 25.43 -16.95 -32.09
C PHE A 7 24.20 -16.11 -31.70
N HIS A 8 23.38 -15.77 -32.69
CA HIS A 8 22.04 -15.20 -32.50
C HIS A 8 21.03 -16.35 -32.53
N THR A 9 20.46 -16.69 -31.37
CA THR A 9 19.33 -17.62 -31.29
C THR A 9 18.05 -16.81 -31.11
N SER A 10 17.34 -16.57 -32.22
CA SER A 10 16.03 -15.93 -32.24
C SER A 10 14.96 -16.99 -32.01
N SER A 11 14.52 -17.15 -30.76
CA SER A 11 13.43 -18.05 -30.41
C SER A 11 12.10 -17.28 -30.42
N LYS A 12 11.43 -17.27 -31.58
CA LYS A 12 10.03 -16.86 -31.68
C LYS A 12 9.15 -17.99 -31.13
N ILE A 13 8.69 -17.83 -29.88
CA ILE A 13 7.65 -18.69 -29.30
C ILE A 13 6.30 -18.11 -29.73
N TYR A 14 5.67 -18.73 -30.73
CA TYR A 14 4.28 -18.47 -31.07
C TYR A 14 3.39 -19.27 -30.11
N TYR A 15 2.81 -18.62 -29.12
CA TYR A 15 1.69 -19.18 -28.37
C TYR A 15 0.44 -19.15 -29.26
N VAL A 16 0.10 -20.30 -29.85
CA VAL A 16 -1.20 -20.53 -30.46
C VAL A 16 -2.19 -20.78 -29.31
N MET A 17 -2.83 -19.71 -28.82
CA MET A 17 -3.97 -19.82 -27.90
C MET A 17 -5.16 -20.44 -28.65
N LYS A 18 -5.48 -21.69 -28.29
CA LYS A 18 -6.66 -22.43 -28.73
C LYS A 18 -7.91 -21.77 -28.14
N LYS A 19 -8.85 -21.38 -29.00
CA LYS A 19 -10.04 -20.57 -28.67
C LYS A 19 -11.16 -21.27 -27.87
N ASN A 20 -10.90 -22.37 -27.15
CA ASN A 20 -11.99 -23.24 -26.67
C ASN A 20 -12.06 -23.57 -25.16
N ASP A 21 -11.22 -23.00 -24.31
CA ASP A 21 -11.18 -23.42 -22.88
C ASP A 21 -12.12 -22.63 -21.96
N TYR A 22 -12.83 -21.61 -22.47
CA TYR A 22 -13.74 -20.79 -21.67
C TYR A 22 -15.06 -21.51 -21.27
N SER A 23 -15.47 -22.56 -21.99
CA SER A 23 -16.75 -23.24 -21.71
C SER A 23 -16.69 -24.15 -20.48
N ILE A 24 -15.52 -24.74 -20.20
CA ILE A 24 -15.35 -25.70 -19.09
C ILE A 24 -15.35 -24.96 -17.74
N TRP A 25 -14.70 -23.79 -17.67
CA TRP A 25 -14.66 -22.98 -16.45
C TRP A 25 -16.02 -22.33 -16.12
N ALA A 26 -16.78 -21.91 -17.12
CA ALA A 26 -18.11 -21.35 -16.91
C ALA A 26 -19.09 -22.36 -16.29
N LEU A 27 -19.02 -23.63 -16.70
CA LEU A 27 -19.86 -24.71 -16.17
C LEU A 27 -19.50 -25.07 -14.72
N ALA A 28 -18.22 -25.03 -14.36
CA ALA A 28 -17.75 -25.28 -13.00
C ALA A 28 -18.22 -24.21 -12.01
N VAL A 29 -18.23 -22.93 -12.41
CA VAL A 29 -18.70 -21.81 -11.57
C VAL A 29 -20.22 -21.89 -11.31
N VAL A 30 -21.01 -22.26 -12.32
CA VAL A 30 -22.47 -22.41 -12.18
C VAL A 30 -22.84 -23.57 -11.23
N LEU A 31 -22.08 -24.67 -11.25
CA LEU A 31 -22.31 -25.81 -10.34
C LEU A 31 -21.92 -25.53 -8.88
N LEU A 32 -20.92 -24.67 -8.65
CA LEU A 32 -20.48 -24.31 -7.30
C LEU A 32 -21.47 -23.34 -6.61
N LEU A 33 -22.08 -22.43 -7.37
CA LEU A 33 -23.08 -21.49 -6.86
C LEU A 33 -24.41 -22.16 -6.48
N SER A 34 -24.81 -23.25 -7.15
CA SER A 34 -26.07 -23.94 -6.84
C SER A 34 -26.03 -24.77 -5.55
N SER A 35 -24.84 -25.17 -5.07
CA SER A 35 -24.71 -25.96 -3.83
C SER A 35 -24.94 -25.16 -2.52
N ILE A 36 -24.95 -23.82 -2.58
CA ILE A 36 -25.11 -22.98 -1.38
C ILE A 36 -26.59 -22.84 -0.96
N LEU A 37 -27.53 -23.05 -1.88
CA LEU A 37 -28.97 -22.84 -1.63
C LEU A 37 -29.70 -24.05 -1.00
N ALA A 38 -29.03 -25.19 -0.81
CA ALA A 38 -29.68 -26.45 -0.43
C ALA A 38 -29.46 -26.90 1.03
N ASN A 39 -28.88 -26.05 1.91
CA ASN A 39 -28.58 -26.45 3.28
C ASN A 39 -29.55 -25.79 4.30
N PRO A 40 -30.66 -26.46 4.69
CA PRO A 40 -31.64 -25.92 5.63
C PRO A 40 -31.19 -25.92 7.10
N ALA A 41 -29.96 -26.33 7.41
CA ALA A 41 -29.49 -26.54 8.77
C ALA A 41 -29.17 -25.26 9.58
N PHE A 42 -29.42 -24.06 9.05
CA PHE A 42 -28.99 -22.81 9.70
C PHE A 42 -30.09 -22.05 10.46
N LEU A 43 -31.26 -22.66 10.70
CA LEU A 43 -32.36 -22.02 11.44
C LEU A 43 -32.55 -22.57 12.87
N GLN A 44 -31.46 -22.76 13.61
CA GLN A 44 -31.54 -23.01 15.05
C GLN A 44 -30.91 -21.84 15.82
N ALA A 45 -31.65 -20.73 15.86
CA ALA A 45 -31.35 -19.60 16.72
C ALA A 45 -31.66 -20.01 18.18
N SER A 46 -30.63 -20.35 18.94
CA SER A 46 -30.72 -20.45 20.40
C SER A 46 -30.98 -19.05 20.96
N ALA A 47 -32.04 -18.90 21.75
CA ALA A 47 -32.32 -17.66 22.46
C ALA A 47 -31.14 -17.33 23.39
N PRO A 48 -30.56 -16.11 23.32
CA PRO A 48 -29.47 -15.73 24.22
C PRO A 48 -29.99 -15.57 25.64
N ASP A 49 -29.29 -16.17 26.58
CA ASP A 49 -29.49 -16.07 28.02
C ASP A 49 -29.40 -14.59 28.46
N MET A 50 -30.51 -14.03 28.92
CA MET A 50 -30.61 -12.65 29.39
C MET A 50 -30.09 -12.52 30.84
N ASN A 51 -28.83 -12.82 31.13
CA ASN A 51 -28.30 -12.45 32.45
C ASN A 51 -26.79 -12.40 32.60
N THR A 52 -26.10 -11.47 31.92
CA THR A 52 -24.90 -10.84 32.50
C THR A 52 -24.69 -9.48 31.83
N ALA A 53 -25.12 -8.40 32.48
CA ALA A 53 -24.77 -7.04 32.07
C ALA A 53 -23.32 -6.76 32.47
N VAL A 54 -22.37 -7.33 31.73
CA VAL A 54 -20.98 -6.82 31.73
C VAL A 54 -21.02 -5.53 30.93
N ALA A 55 -20.59 -4.41 31.53
CA ALA A 55 -20.44 -3.15 30.80
C ALA A 55 -19.60 -3.43 29.54
N PRO A 56 -20.07 -3.06 28.34
CA PRO A 56 -19.34 -3.35 27.12
C PRO A 56 -17.97 -2.66 27.21
N GLU A 57 -16.91 -3.45 27.41
CA GLU A 57 -15.55 -3.01 27.15
C GLU A 57 -15.59 -2.37 25.76
N SER A 58 -15.21 -1.10 25.70
CA SER A 58 -15.28 -0.29 24.50
C SER A 58 -14.32 -0.89 23.49
N GLN A 59 -14.81 -1.83 22.68
CA GLN A 59 -14.01 -2.39 21.61
C GLN A 59 -13.61 -1.21 20.72
N PRO A 60 -12.31 -1.05 20.42
CA PRO A 60 -11.86 0.02 19.55
C PRO A 60 -12.67 -0.09 18.27
N SER A 61 -13.35 0.99 17.91
CA SER A 61 -14.15 1.05 16.69
C SER A 61 -13.26 0.64 15.52
N ARG A 62 -13.61 -0.50 14.89
CA ARG A 62 -12.89 -1.08 13.74
C ARG A 62 -12.73 -0.09 12.57
N ASP A 63 -13.47 1.00 12.61
CA ASP A 63 -13.50 2.04 11.58
C ASP A 63 -12.43 3.12 11.74
N GLN A 64 -11.62 3.10 12.81
CA GLN A 64 -10.53 4.07 12.92
C GLN A 64 -9.37 3.68 11.99
N PRO A 65 -8.99 4.55 11.03
CA PRO A 65 -7.85 4.28 10.17
C PRO A 65 -6.60 4.12 11.03
N MET A 66 -5.88 3.02 10.83
CA MET A 66 -4.68 2.73 11.61
C MET A 66 -3.68 3.88 11.47
N ARG A 67 -3.14 4.32 12.62
CA ARG A 67 -2.14 5.39 12.63
C ARG A 67 -0.86 4.90 11.99
N THR A 68 -0.20 5.77 11.23
CA THR A 68 1.07 5.47 10.56
C THR A 68 2.16 4.97 11.52
N ARG A 69 2.16 5.46 12.76
CA ARG A 69 3.06 4.98 13.81
C ARG A 69 2.86 3.49 14.11
N GLU A 70 1.61 3.04 14.16
CA GLU A 70 1.30 1.64 14.43
C GLU A 70 1.71 0.73 13.26
N ILE A 71 1.59 1.22 12.02
CA ILE A 71 2.08 0.49 10.83
C ILE A 71 3.59 0.25 10.93
N ILE A 72 4.36 1.22 11.42
CA ILE A 72 5.82 1.08 11.57
C ILE A 72 6.16 0.14 12.73
N GLU A 73 5.47 0.28 13.86
CA GLU A 73 5.74 -0.53 15.06
C GLU A 73 5.35 -2.00 14.88
N LYS A 74 4.27 -2.28 14.13
CA LYS A 74 3.73 -3.64 13.92
C LYS A 74 4.08 -4.23 12.57
N GLY A 75 4.53 -3.41 11.62
CA GLY A 75 4.77 -3.82 10.25
C GLY A 75 6.10 -4.55 10.07
N THR A 76 6.18 -5.33 9.00
CA THR A 76 7.42 -5.98 8.55
C THR A 76 8.09 -5.11 7.50
N PHE A 77 9.40 -4.91 7.61
CA PHE A 77 10.15 -4.20 6.58
C PHE A 77 10.21 -5.04 5.29
N VAL A 78 9.77 -4.48 4.17
CA VAL A 78 9.68 -5.18 2.89
C VAL A 78 10.20 -4.32 1.74
N GLU A 79 10.57 -4.99 0.65
CA GLU A 79 10.80 -4.40 -0.66
C GLU A 79 9.84 -5.04 -1.66
N ILE A 80 8.98 -4.22 -2.29
CA ILE A 80 7.96 -4.69 -3.22
C ILE A 80 8.09 -3.90 -4.52
N THR A 81 8.10 -4.62 -5.64
CA THR A 81 8.13 -4.02 -6.98
C THR A 81 6.79 -4.20 -7.66
N GLY A 82 6.25 -3.13 -8.25
CA GLY A 82 4.92 -3.15 -8.85
C GLY A 82 4.62 -1.92 -9.70
N SER A 83 3.38 -1.83 -10.19
CA SER A 83 2.91 -0.67 -10.96
C SER A 83 2.07 0.25 -10.08
N LEU A 84 2.32 1.56 -10.15
CA LEU A 84 1.54 2.54 -9.40
C LEU A 84 0.10 2.65 -9.93
N ARG A 85 -0.83 2.92 -9.02
CA ARG A 85 -2.23 3.22 -9.29
C ARG A 85 -2.64 4.43 -8.44
N HIS A 86 -3.47 5.30 -9.02
CA HIS A 86 -4.03 6.43 -8.31
C HIS A 86 -5.56 6.28 -8.30
N MET A 87 -6.14 6.09 -7.12
CA MET A 87 -7.56 5.80 -6.95
C MET A 87 -8.07 6.56 -5.72
N GLY A 88 -9.16 7.32 -5.88
CA GLY A 88 -9.76 8.05 -4.75
C GLY A 88 -8.84 9.07 -4.08
N GLY A 89 -7.84 9.62 -4.79
CA GLY A 89 -6.85 10.56 -4.23
C GLY A 89 -5.68 9.90 -3.49
N GLU A 90 -5.70 8.57 -3.39
CA GLU A 90 -4.68 7.77 -2.72
C GLU A 90 -3.81 7.04 -3.74
N TRP A 91 -2.60 6.70 -3.32
CA TRP A 91 -1.64 5.96 -4.14
C TRP A 91 -1.58 4.51 -3.70
N PHE A 92 -1.53 3.62 -4.68
CA PHE A 92 -1.43 2.18 -4.48
C PHE A 92 -0.33 1.58 -5.34
N LEU A 93 0.23 0.46 -4.89
CA LEU A 93 1.16 -0.37 -5.65
C LEU A 93 0.46 -1.69 -6.01
N ALA A 94 0.30 -1.95 -7.30
CA ALA A 94 -0.19 -3.23 -7.80
C ALA A 94 1.00 -4.19 -7.98
N ALA A 95 1.06 -5.25 -7.18
CA ALA A 95 2.08 -6.30 -7.23
C ALA A 95 1.42 -7.66 -7.01
N ASP A 96 1.81 -8.69 -7.76
CA ASP A 96 1.30 -10.07 -7.60
C ASP A 96 -0.23 -10.21 -7.52
N GLN A 97 -0.96 -9.44 -8.33
CA GLN A 97 -2.44 -9.36 -8.34
C GLN A 97 -3.07 -8.78 -7.07
N VAL A 98 -2.26 -8.23 -6.18
CA VAL A 98 -2.66 -7.56 -4.94
C VAL A 98 -2.44 -6.05 -5.09
N LEU A 99 -3.30 -5.26 -4.43
CA LEU A 99 -3.24 -3.81 -4.45
C LEU A 99 -2.91 -3.29 -3.04
N HIS A 100 -1.69 -2.78 -2.86
CA HIS A 100 -1.22 -2.28 -1.58
C HIS A 100 -1.39 -0.76 -1.48
N GLN A 101 -2.01 -0.25 -0.41
CA GLN A 101 -2.10 1.20 -0.20
C GLN A 101 -0.75 1.77 0.27
N LEU A 102 -0.32 2.89 -0.32
CA LEU A 102 0.95 3.55 -0.02
C LEU A 102 0.75 4.79 0.86
N TYR A 103 1.18 4.70 2.12
CA TYR A 103 1.26 5.85 3.01
C TYR A 103 2.57 6.61 2.76
N THR A 104 2.47 7.65 1.92
CA THR A 104 3.56 8.54 1.51
C THR A 104 3.47 9.92 2.16
N ALA A 105 4.31 10.88 1.76
CA ALA A 105 4.18 12.27 2.17
C ALA A 105 2.90 12.93 1.60
N PRO A 106 2.38 13.99 2.26
CA PRO A 106 1.32 14.82 1.71
C PRO A 106 1.60 15.27 0.26
N PRO A 107 0.57 15.41 -0.58
CA PRO A 107 0.73 15.78 -2.00
C PRO A 107 1.61 17.01 -2.24
N GLU A 108 1.49 18.04 -1.40
CA GLU A 108 2.22 19.31 -1.52
C GLU A 108 3.72 19.10 -1.36
N LEU A 109 4.11 18.24 -0.42
CA LEU A 109 5.52 17.91 -0.17
C LEU A 109 6.09 16.98 -1.25
N ARG A 110 5.26 16.10 -1.82
CA ARG A 110 5.68 15.25 -2.94
C ARG A 110 5.97 16.09 -4.19
N GLU A 111 5.15 17.11 -4.43
CA GLU A 111 5.37 18.07 -5.50
C GLU A 111 6.63 18.92 -5.25
N GLU A 112 6.83 19.44 -4.03
CA GLU A 112 8.05 20.16 -3.62
C GLU A 112 9.32 19.33 -3.85
N TRP A 113 9.27 18.03 -3.53
CA TRP A 113 10.40 17.10 -3.72
C TRP A 113 10.56 16.62 -5.16
N GLY A 114 9.66 17.01 -6.06
CA GLY A 114 9.67 16.62 -7.46
C GLY A 114 9.56 15.10 -7.64
N VAL A 115 8.75 14.43 -6.83
CA VAL A 115 8.50 12.97 -6.96
C VAL A 115 7.50 12.76 -8.11
N PRO A 116 7.92 12.16 -9.25
CA PRO A 116 7.08 12.03 -10.43
C PRO A 116 6.13 10.82 -10.28
N MET A 117 5.14 10.94 -9.40
CA MET A 117 4.14 9.91 -9.18
C MET A 117 3.12 9.91 -10.31
N GLU A 118 3.17 8.87 -11.14
CA GLU A 118 2.31 8.71 -12.32
C GLU A 118 1.62 7.34 -12.27
N ALA A 119 0.34 7.28 -12.63
CA ALA A 119 -0.37 6.01 -12.72
C ALA A 119 0.23 5.11 -13.82
N ASN A 120 0.28 3.80 -13.56
CA ASN A 120 0.90 2.77 -14.40
C ASN A 120 2.43 2.79 -14.46
N LYS A 121 3.09 3.70 -13.74
CA LYS A 121 4.55 3.72 -13.68
C LYS A 121 5.08 2.56 -12.83
N GLN A 122 6.15 1.92 -13.28
CA GLN A 122 6.83 0.88 -12.51
C GLN A 122 7.59 1.53 -11.34
N ALA A 123 7.51 0.92 -10.16
CA ALA A 123 8.19 1.40 -8.96
C ALA A 123 8.73 0.21 -8.14
N ALA A 124 9.87 0.42 -7.48
CA ALA A 124 10.30 -0.42 -6.37
C ALA A 124 10.13 0.38 -5.06
N VAL A 125 9.35 -0.15 -4.13
CA VAL A 125 8.99 0.50 -2.87
C VAL A 125 9.64 -0.26 -1.73
N THR A 126 10.34 0.44 -0.84
CA THR A 126 10.73 -0.09 0.46
C THR A 126 9.92 0.58 1.56
N GLY A 127 9.53 -0.17 2.58
CA GLY A 127 8.72 0.37 3.67
C GLY A 127 8.29 -0.69 4.67
N PHE A 128 7.43 -0.27 5.61
CA PHE A 128 6.85 -1.15 6.61
C PHE A 128 5.47 -1.60 6.11
N PHE A 129 5.35 -2.89 5.78
CA PHE A 129 4.09 -3.52 5.40
C PHE A 129 3.35 -4.01 6.63
N TYR A 130 2.08 -3.64 6.73
CA TYR A 130 1.17 -4.13 7.76
C TYR A 130 -0.13 -4.62 7.10
N SER A 131 -0.59 -5.78 7.53
CA SER A 131 -1.86 -6.37 7.09
C SER A 131 -2.67 -6.75 8.34
N PRO A 132 -3.88 -6.20 8.51
CA PRO A 132 -4.78 -6.67 9.54
C PRO A 132 -5.37 -8.03 9.12
N GLU A 133 -5.37 -8.99 10.06
CA GLU A 133 -6.19 -10.20 10.01
C GLU A 133 -6.11 -11.03 8.70
N GLY A 134 -4.95 -11.03 8.03
CA GLY A 134 -4.72 -11.85 6.83
C GLY A 134 -5.23 -11.24 5.53
N ASP A 135 -5.59 -9.95 5.51
CA ASP A 135 -5.90 -9.24 4.26
C ASP A 135 -4.62 -9.07 3.41
N PRO A 136 -4.51 -9.70 2.23
CA PRO A 136 -3.31 -9.56 1.41
C PRO A 136 -3.08 -8.13 0.93
N ALA A 137 -4.14 -7.31 0.79
CA ALA A 137 -4.06 -5.95 0.27
C ALA A 137 -3.18 -5.06 1.16
N GLY A 138 -3.38 -5.05 2.47
CA GLY A 138 -2.50 -4.39 3.44
C GLY A 138 -2.13 -2.93 3.13
N VAL A 139 -1.25 -2.36 3.97
CA VAL A 139 -0.79 -0.97 3.88
C VAL A 139 0.73 -0.92 4.01
N ILE A 140 1.37 -0.02 3.26
CA ILE A 140 2.82 0.18 3.29
C ILE A 140 3.10 1.60 3.74
N ALA A 141 3.73 1.75 4.92
CA ALA A 141 4.35 3.02 5.29
C ALA A 141 5.67 3.15 4.52
N VAL A 142 5.65 3.96 3.46
CA VAL A 142 6.75 4.05 2.50
C VAL A 142 7.96 4.74 3.13
N SER A 143 9.14 4.12 3.01
CA SER A 143 10.43 4.67 3.41
C SER A 143 11.18 5.23 2.21
N THR A 144 11.33 4.44 1.14
CA THR A 144 11.84 4.90 -0.15
C THR A 144 10.99 4.39 -1.31
N ILE A 145 10.99 5.13 -2.41
CA ILE A 145 10.47 4.68 -3.70
C ILE A 145 11.55 4.92 -4.76
N ASN A 146 11.81 3.92 -5.60
CA ASN A 146 12.64 4.04 -6.78
C ASN A 146 11.74 4.12 -8.02
N LEU A 147 11.86 5.21 -8.76
CA LEU A 147 11.15 5.47 -10.02
C LEU A 147 12.20 5.77 -11.09
N ASP A 148 12.19 5.00 -12.19
CA ASP A 148 13.13 5.14 -13.30
C ASP A 148 14.62 5.17 -12.88
N GLY A 149 14.97 4.39 -11.85
CA GLY A 149 16.34 4.33 -11.32
C GLY A 149 16.69 5.47 -10.35
N LYS A 150 15.77 6.39 -10.07
CA LYS A 150 15.96 7.47 -9.09
C LYS A 150 15.24 7.15 -7.78
N GLU A 151 16.01 7.14 -6.68
CA GLU A 151 15.47 6.96 -5.33
C GLU A 151 14.92 8.27 -4.76
N PHE A 152 13.72 8.20 -4.20
CA PHE A 152 13.09 9.25 -3.42
C PHE A 152 12.80 8.74 -2.01
N ARG A 153 13.25 9.47 -1.00
CA ARG A 153 13.19 9.06 0.41
C ARG A 153 12.15 9.86 1.18
N PHE A 154 11.22 9.17 1.84
CA PHE A 154 10.10 9.70 2.62
C PHE A 154 10.34 9.63 4.13
N ARG A 155 11.14 8.67 4.59
CA ARG A 155 11.48 8.45 6.00
C ARG A 155 12.97 8.35 6.20
N GLU A 156 13.42 8.68 7.40
CA GLU A 156 14.77 8.38 7.86
C GLU A 156 14.87 6.89 8.25
N ASP A 157 16.09 6.42 8.53
CA ASP A 157 16.37 5.01 8.84
C ASP A 157 15.68 4.52 10.13
N ASP A 158 15.29 5.46 11.01
CA ASP A 158 14.51 5.19 12.23
C ASP A 158 12.99 5.13 11.99
N GLY A 159 12.54 5.26 10.74
CA GLY A 159 11.13 5.31 10.34
C GLY A 159 10.46 6.67 10.53
N THR A 160 11.17 7.67 11.06
CA THR A 160 10.65 9.04 11.23
C THR A 160 10.35 9.64 9.86
N PRO A 161 9.12 10.17 9.63
CA PRO A 161 8.82 10.84 8.37
C PRO A 161 9.65 12.11 8.22
N ARG A 162 10.21 12.35 7.02
CA ARG A 162 11.07 13.52 6.75
C ARG A 162 10.34 14.85 6.83
N TRP A 163 9.00 14.82 6.79
CA TRP A 163 8.14 15.97 7.00
C TRP A 163 7.82 16.25 8.47
N ARG A 164 8.24 15.38 9.40
CA ARG A 164 8.08 15.63 10.84
C ARG A 164 8.88 16.88 11.21
N GLY A 165 8.20 17.87 11.78
CA GLY A 165 8.81 19.14 12.18
C GLY A 165 8.80 20.23 11.10
N ARG A 166 8.32 19.96 9.88
CA ARG A 166 8.10 20.99 8.84
C ARG A 166 6.69 21.61 8.84
N GLY A 167 5.77 21.20 9.72
CA GLY A 167 4.45 21.86 9.89
C GLY A 167 3.87 21.58 11.28
N ALA A 168 3.43 22.55 12.06
CA ALA A 168 2.34 23.47 11.71
C ALA A 168 2.57 24.98 12.03
N GLY A 169 3.80 25.45 12.25
CA GLY A 169 4.02 26.76 12.91
C GLY A 169 4.89 27.81 12.22
N THR A 170 5.59 27.51 11.13
CA THR A 170 6.41 28.54 10.46
C THR A 170 5.64 29.14 9.30
N THR A 171 4.70 30.05 9.62
CA THR A 171 4.33 31.11 8.70
C THR A 171 5.62 31.80 8.23
N PRO A 172 5.91 31.85 6.92
CA PRO A 172 6.98 32.67 6.38
C PRO A 172 6.59 34.15 6.54
N GLY A 173 6.84 34.73 7.71
CA GLY A 173 6.52 36.14 7.97
C GLY A 173 6.28 36.46 9.44
N ASP A 174 7.36 36.68 10.19
CA ASP A 174 7.58 37.93 10.96
C ASP A 174 8.86 37.74 11.79
N GLY A 175 9.98 37.59 11.08
CA GLY A 175 11.31 37.59 11.66
C GLY A 175 11.81 39.01 11.89
N THR A 176 10.99 39.94 12.38
CA THR A 176 11.44 41.26 12.81
C THR A 176 11.83 41.24 14.28
N ARG A 177 12.73 40.33 14.68
CA ARG A 177 13.41 40.45 15.98
C ARG A 177 14.71 41.22 15.74
N SER A 178 14.55 42.53 15.56
CA SER A 178 15.66 43.47 15.58
C SER A 178 16.42 43.32 16.90
N GLY A 179 17.68 42.91 16.78
CA GLY A 179 18.60 42.85 17.91
C GLY A 179 18.74 44.24 18.52
N ARG A 180 18.20 44.42 19.72
CA ARG A 180 18.60 45.51 20.60
C ARG A 180 19.85 45.05 21.35
N GLY A 181 21.01 45.40 20.80
CA GLY A 181 22.29 45.21 21.48
C GLY A 181 22.34 46.01 22.80
N PRO A 182 23.04 45.51 23.82
CA PRO A 182 23.30 46.29 25.03
C PRO A 182 24.33 47.38 24.70
N GLY A 183 23.92 48.64 24.82
CA GLY A 183 24.85 49.74 24.94
C GLY A 183 25.51 49.70 26.32
N SER A 184 26.85 49.68 26.29
CA SER A 184 27.82 50.21 27.27
C SER A 184 27.33 50.55 28.68
#